data_AF-A0A1V8TJ82-F1
#
_entry.id   AF-A0A1V8TJ82-F1
#
_cell.length_a   1.000
_cell.length_b   1.000
_cell.length_c   1.000
_cell.angle_alpha   90.00
_cell.angle_beta   90.00
_cell.angle_gamma   90.00
#
_symmetry.space_group_name_H-M   'P 1'
#
loop_
_entity.id
_entity.type
_entity.pdbx_description
1 polymer ?
#
loop_
_entity_poly.entity_id
_entity_poly.type
_entity_poly.pdbx_seq_one_letter_code
_entity_poly.pdbx_strand_id
1 'polypeptide(L)'
;MDPFSTDSELVNIHTAFTQAQYNLVLSDYEATSFSESNRPAVQVLQYRAQLALGQASKVLSTISASKASSSPDLAVVRSLALYLNGSEDDAASQAESLAEQHGRNVNVQILAGTVLARAGKQEQALQLLAKHEGSLDAVALIVQIHLSQNRVDLARKEAQSARAFSQDALGVNLCEAWVGMRTGGDAYQAAFYVFEELAQGPST
;
A
#
# COMPACT_ATOMS: atom_id res chain seq x y z
N MET A 1 11.45 -9.03 3.07
CA MET A 1 11.22 -9.48 1.67
C MET A 1 9.74 -9.37 1.32
N ASP A 2 9.40 -8.68 0.21
CA ASP A 2 8.03 -8.37 -0.21
C ASP A 2 7.40 -9.56 -0.98
N PRO A 3 6.30 -10.15 -0.49
CA PRO A 3 5.68 -11.32 -1.11
C PRO A 3 5.17 -11.05 -2.54
N PHE A 4 4.82 -9.81 -2.88
CA PHE A 4 4.26 -9.45 -4.19
C PHE A 4 5.32 -9.30 -5.28
N SER A 5 6.60 -9.19 -4.89
CA SER A 5 7.71 -8.97 -5.83
C SER A 5 8.29 -10.25 -6.42
N THR A 6 8.11 -11.39 -5.74
CA THR A 6 8.77 -12.66 -6.10
C THR A 6 7.81 -13.82 -6.33
N ASP A 7 6.59 -13.76 -5.79
CA ASP A 7 5.64 -14.87 -5.87
C ASP A 7 4.62 -14.63 -6.98
N SER A 8 4.68 -15.48 -8.02
CA SER A 8 3.79 -15.39 -9.18
C SER A 8 2.33 -15.65 -8.82
N GLU A 9 2.04 -16.35 -7.71
CA GLU A 9 0.67 -16.64 -7.27
C GLU A 9 -0.06 -15.35 -6.85
N LEU A 10 0.67 -14.39 -6.28
CA LEU A 10 0.10 -13.16 -5.73
C LEU A 10 0.02 -12.00 -6.73
N VAL A 11 0.64 -12.13 -7.91
CA VAL A 11 0.74 -11.04 -8.90
C VAL A 11 -0.63 -10.55 -9.35
N ASN A 12 -1.57 -11.46 -9.62
CA ASN A 12 -2.88 -11.10 -10.17
C ASN A 12 -3.75 -10.34 -9.15
N ILE A 13 -3.84 -10.83 -7.91
CA ILE A 13 -4.59 -10.16 -6.86
C ILE A 13 -3.97 -8.80 -6.47
N HIS A 14 -2.64 -8.71 -6.44
CA HIS A 14 -1.93 -7.46 -6.16
C HIS A 14 -2.13 -6.43 -7.29
N THR A 15 -2.10 -6.89 -8.55
CA THR A 15 -2.42 -6.05 -9.72
C THR A 15 -3.85 -5.52 -9.63
N ALA A 16 -4.83 -6.38 -9.38
CA ALA A 16 -6.23 -5.98 -9.21
C ALA A 16 -6.40 -4.96 -8.08
N PHE A 17 -5.71 -5.16 -6.94
CA PHE A 17 -5.72 -4.20 -5.84
C PHE A 17 -5.11 -2.85 -6.24
N THR A 18 -3.96 -2.86 -6.93
CA THR A 18 -3.24 -1.67 -7.40
C THR A 18 -4.07 -0.88 -8.42
N GLN A 19 -4.86 -1.57 -9.25
CA GLN A 19 -5.80 -0.98 -10.20
C GLN A 19 -7.12 -0.54 -9.57
N ALA A 20 -7.24 -0.59 -8.24
CA ALA A 20 -8.45 -0.26 -7.49
C ALA A 20 -9.68 -1.13 -7.85
N GLN A 21 -9.48 -2.34 -8.38
CA GLN A 21 -10.53 -3.33 -8.63
C GLN A 21 -10.90 -4.06 -7.33
N TYR A 22 -11.25 -3.31 -6.29
CA TYR A 22 -11.46 -3.84 -4.93
C TYR A 22 -12.59 -4.87 -4.83
N ASN A 23 -13.64 -4.72 -5.65
CA ASN A 23 -14.71 -5.72 -5.71
C ASN A 23 -14.19 -7.05 -6.24
N LEU A 24 -13.37 -7.04 -7.28
CA LEU A 24 -12.74 -8.24 -7.85
C LEU A 24 -11.83 -8.91 -6.84
N VAL A 25 -11.02 -8.14 -6.10
CA VAL A 25 -10.16 -8.63 -5.00
C VAL A 25 -10.97 -9.40 -3.95
N LEU A 26 -12.24 -9.03 -3.74
CA LEU A 26 -13.10 -9.67 -2.75
C LEU A 26 -13.95 -10.82 -3.31
N SER A 27 -14.32 -10.80 -4.59
CA SER A 27 -15.19 -11.81 -5.20
C SER A 27 -14.42 -12.98 -5.80
N ASP A 28 -13.32 -12.71 -6.50
CA ASP A 28 -12.69 -13.69 -7.40
C ASP A 28 -11.43 -14.32 -6.81
N TYR A 29 -10.90 -13.73 -5.74
CA TYR A 29 -9.68 -14.20 -5.07
C TYR A 29 -9.97 -14.73 -3.67
N GLU A 30 -10.50 -15.95 -3.59
CA GLU A 30 -10.70 -16.65 -2.33
C GLU A 30 -9.36 -17.11 -1.72
N ALA A 31 -9.11 -16.82 -0.44
CA ALA A 31 -7.84 -17.17 0.22
C ALA A 31 -7.55 -18.68 0.22
N THR A 32 -8.58 -19.53 0.17
CA THR A 32 -8.44 -20.99 0.08
C THR A 32 -7.85 -21.48 -1.24
N SER A 33 -7.96 -20.67 -2.29
CA SER A 33 -7.41 -20.95 -3.63
C SER A 33 -5.90 -20.69 -3.73
N PHE A 34 -5.30 -20.10 -2.69
CA PHE A 34 -3.87 -19.83 -2.61
C PHE A 34 -3.14 -20.82 -1.70
N SER A 35 -1.84 -20.97 -1.94
CA SER A 35 -0.93 -21.73 -1.06
C SER A 35 -1.00 -21.25 0.38
N GLU A 36 -0.80 -22.17 1.33
CA GLU A 36 -0.98 -21.87 2.77
C GLU A 36 -0.08 -20.72 3.26
N SER A 37 1.12 -20.61 2.69
CA SER A 37 2.08 -19.53 2.95
C SER A 37 1.57 -18.16 2.49
N ASN A 38 0.74 -18.12 1.45
CA ASN A 38 0.27 -16.88 0.82
C ASN A 38 -1.09 -16.42 1.33
N ARG A 39 -1.87 -17.29 2.00
CA ARG A 39 -3.17 -16.93 2.58
C ARG A 39 -3.14 -15.67 3.47
N PRO A 40 -2.14 -15.46 4.35
CA PRO A 40 -2.07 -14.24 5.15
C PRO A 40 -1.93 -12.98 4.30
N ALA A 41 -1.09 -13.00 3.25
CA ALA A 41 -0.90 -11.86 2.36
C ALA A 41 -2.18 -11.52 1.58
N VAL A 42 -2.87 -12.55 1.08
CA VAL A 42 -4.19 -12.41 0.42
C VAL A 42 -5.21 -11.81 1.38
N GLN A 43 -5.29 -12.31 2.60
CA GLN A 43 -6.23 -11.82 3.60
C GLN A 43 -5.98 -10.34 3.94
N VAL A 44 -4.71 -9.91 4.03
CA VAL A 44 -4.37 -8.50 4.22
C VAL A 44 -4.84 -7.64 3.04
N LEU A 45 -4.62 -8.09 1.79
CA LEU A 45 -5.14 -7.38 0.61
C LEU A 45 -6.66 -7.27 0.61
N GLN A 46 -7.37 -8.34 0.97
CA GLN A 46 -8.83 -8.32 1.08
C GLN A 46 -9.30 -7.32 2.14
N TYR A 47 -8.66 -7.25 3.32
CA TYR A 47 -9.00 -6.24 4.31
C TYR A 47 -8.68 -4.82 3.81
N ARG A 48 -7.54 -4.61 3.16
CA ARG A 48 -7.20 -3.32 2.53
C ARG A 48 -8.26 -2.91 1.49
N ALA A 49 -8.76 -3.85 0.69
CA ALA A 49 -9.83 -3.62 -0.28
C ALA A 49 -11.15 -3.23 0.40
N GLN A 50 -11.53 -3.92 1.48
CA GLN A 50 -12.69 -3.55 2.29
C GLN A 50 -12.57 -2.14 2.88
N LEU A 51 -11.39 -1.78 3.38
CA LEU A 51 -11.10 -0.44 3.89
C LEU A 51 -11.24 0.63 2.80
N ALA A 52 -10.72 0.36 1.60
CA ALA A 52 -10.85 1.27 0.45
C ALA A 52 -12.32 1.46 0.01
N LEU A 53 -13.16 0.43 0.19
CA LEU A 53 -14.61 0.50 -0.04
C LEU A 53 -15.40 1.12 1.12
N GLY A 54 -14.74 1.72 2.11
CA GLY A 54 -15.39 2.37 3.24
C GLY A 54 -15.95 1.43 4.31
N GLN A 55 -15.58 0.14 4.28
CA GLN A 55 -16.12 -0.90 5.19
C GLN A 55 -15.31 -1.02 6.49
N ALA A 56 -14.78 0.08 7.02
CA ALA A 56 -13.90 0.09 8.20
C ALA A 56 -14.54 -0.56 9.43
N SER A 57 -15.82 -0.27 9.72
CA SER A 57 -16.53 -0.87 10.86
C SER A 57 -16.66 -2.40 10.74
N LYS A 58 -16.82 -2.94 9.52
CA LYS A 58 -16.86 -4.38 9.28
C LYS A 58 -15.50 -5.03 9.54
N VAL A 59 -14.42 -4.40 9.08
CA VAL A 59 -13.04 -4.86 9.35
C VAL A 59 -12.76 -4.87 10.85
N LEU A 60 -13.15 -3.81 11.58
CA LEU A 60 -12.99 -3.71 13.04
C LEU A 60 -13.79 -4.77 13.80
N SER A 61 -14.98 -5.15 13.32
CA SER A 61 -15.78 -6.24 13.91
C SER A 61 -15.16 -7.62 13.64
N THR A 62 -14.50 -7.80 12.50
CA THR A 62 -13.91 -9.07 12.08
C THR A 62 -12.58 -9.34 12.79
N ILE A 63 -11.73 -8.31 12.86
CA ILE A 63 -10.42 -8.32 13.51
C ILE A 63 -10.59 -7.76 14.92
N SER A 64 -11.02 -8.59 15.87
CA SER A 64 -11.10 -8.20 17.28
C SER A 64 -9.71 -7.82 17.84
N ALA A 65 -9.67 -7.08 18.95
CA ALA A 65 -8.41 -6.72 19.62
C ALA A 65 -7.56 -7.95 19.95
N SER A 66 -8.19 -9.05 20.39
CA SER A 66 -7.52 -10.33 20.65
C SER A 66 -6.91 -10.94 19.39
N LYS A 67 -7.61 -10.90 18.24
CA LYS A 67 -7.06 -11.39 16.97
C LYS A 67 -5.92 -10.52 16.47
N ALA A 68 -6.02 -9.20 16.63
CA ALA A 68 -4.95 -8.28 16.29
C ALA A 68 -3.65 -8.60 17.05
N SER A 69 -3.72 -8.96 18.34
CA SER A 69 -2.53 -9.32 19.11
C SER A 69 -1.81 -10.59 18.64
N SER A 70 -2.46 -11.43 17.83
CA SER A 70 -1.87 -12.68 17.33
C SER A 70 -1.00 -12.51 16.07
N SER A 71 -1.15 -11.40 15.34
CA SER A 71 -0.38 -11.15 14.12
C SER A 71 -0.15 -9.65 13.91
N PRO A 72 1.10 -9.21 13.67
CA PRO A 72 1.41 -7.82 13.38
C PRO A 72 0.69 -7.33 12.10
N ASP A 73 0.43 -8.22 11.14
CA ASP A 73 -0.30 -7.89 9.90
C ASP A 73 -1.75 -7.50 10.21
N LEU A 74 -2.43 -8.29 11.05
CA LEU A 74 -3.81 -7.99 11.45
C LEU A 74 -3.88 -6.78 12.38
N ALA A 75 -2.88 -6.61 13.25
CA ALA A 75 -2.79 -5.44 14.12
C ALA A 75 -2.70 -4.14 13.32
N VAL A 76 -1.84 -4.08 12.30
CA VAL A 76 -1.68 -2.87 11.50
C VAL A 76 -2.88 -2.60 10.59
N VAL A 77 -3.53 -3.64 10.06
CA VAL A 77 -4.81 -3.51 9.34
C VAL A 77 -5.87 -2.91 10.25
N ARG A 78 -5.97 -3.39 11.50
CA ARG A 78 -6.89 -2.84 12.50
C ARG A 78 -6.56 -1.39 12.83
N SER A 79 -5.28 -1.04 12.95
CA SER A 79 -4.83 0.35 13.17
C SER A 79 -5.31 1.28 12.04
N LEU A 80 -5.15 0.88 10.78
CA LEU A 80 -5.67 1.66 9.65
C LEU A 80 -7.20 1.73 9.66
N ALA A 81 -7.89 0.65 10.03
CA ALA A 81 -9.33 0.64 10.16
C ALA A 81 -9.85 1.60 11.23
N LEU A 82 -9.14 1.71 12.37
CA LEU A 82 -9.44 2.69 13.42
C LEU A 82 -9.30 4.12 12.92
N TYR A 83 -8.20 4.41 12.21
CA TYR A 83 -7.96 5.71 11.60
C TYR A 83 -9.10 6.11 10.66
N LEU A 84 -9.48 5.21 9.74
CA LEU A 84 -10.57 5.44 8.78
C LEU A 84 -11.96 5.51 9.42
N ASN A 85 -12.13 4.99 10.64
CA ASN A 85 -13.37 5.05 11.40
C ASN A 85 -13.41 6.25 12.39
N GLY A 86 -12.46 7.19 12.27
CA GLY A 86 -12.44 8.45 13.03
C GLY A 86 -11.68 8.42 14.36
N SER A 87 -10.99 7.32 14.69
CA SER A 87 -10.15 7.19 15.90
C SER A 87 -8.69 7.49 15.56
N GLU A 88 -8.41 8.71 15.08
CA GLU A 88 -7.12 9.07 14.50
C GLU A 88 -5.95 9.00 15.48
N ASP A 89 -6.11 9.58 16.68
CA ASP A 89 -5.04 9.62 17.70
C ASP A 89 -4.67 8.21 18.19
N ASP A 90 -5.68 7.40 18.53
CA ASP A 90 -5.49 6.01 18.96
C ASP A 90 -4.80 5.19 17.87
N ALA A 91 -5.21 5.38 16.61
CA ALA A 91 -4.60 4.70 15.48
C ALA A 91 -3.15 5.14 15.24
N ALA A 92 -2.83 6.43 15.41
CA ALA A 92 -1.47 6.92 15.26
C ALA A 92 -0.55 6.35 16.34
N SER A 93 -1.00 6.32 17.60
CA SER A 93 -0.22 5.71 18.70
C SER A 93 -0.02 4.20 18.51
N GLN A 94 -1.05 3.48 18.02
CA GLN A 94 -0.91 2.06 17.68
C GLN A 94 0.06 1.85 16.52
N ALA A 95 0.00 2.69 15.48
CA ALA A 95 0.91 2.64 14.34
C ALA A 95 2.38 2.89 14.75
N GLU A 96 2.65 3.85 15.64
CA GLU A 96 3.99 4.09 16.20
C GLU A 96 4.52 2.85 16.94
N SER A 97 3.71 2.29 17.84
CA SER A 97 4.09 1.11 18.62
C SER A 97 4.38 -0.11 17.74
N LEU A 98 3.57 -0.33 16.69
CA LEU A 98 3.79 -1.39 15.72
C LEU A 98 5.05 -1.14 14.87
N ALA A 99 5.31 0.11 14.48
CA ALA A 99 6.50 0.49 13.71
C ALA A 99 7.79 0.26 14.50
N GLU A 100 7.77 0.48 15.81
CA GLU A 100 8.90 0.20 16.72
C GLU A 100 9.14 -1.31 16.87
N GLN A 101 8.09 -2.08 17.14
CA GLN A 101 8.20 -3.52 17.43
C GLN A 101 8.41 -4.37 16.17
N HIS A 102 7.79 -3.98 15.05
CA HIS A 102 7.68 -4.79 13.85
C HIS A 102 8.05 -4.04 12.57
N GLY A 103 8.91 -3.01 12.65
CA GLY A 103 9.28 -2.16 11.52
C GLY A 103 10.00 -2.82 10.33
N ARG A 104 10.25 -4.14 10.37
CA ARG A 104 10.75 -4.95 9.24
C ARG A 104 9.63 -5.69 8.50
N ASN A 105 8.43 -5.79 9.08
CA ASN A 105 7.28 -6.36 8.41
C ASN A 105 6.77 -5.36 7.35
N VAL A 106 6.61 -5.82 6.11
CA VAL A 106 6.24 -4.98 4.96
C VAL A 106 4.83 -4.38 5.11
N ASN A 107 3.86 -5.13 5.61
CA ASN A 107 2.51 -4.63 5.86
C ASN A 107 2.53 -3.58 6.97
N VAL A 108 3.35 -3.77 8.00
CA VAL A 108 3.55 -2.75 9.05
C VAL A 108 4.15 -1.49 8.45
N GLN A 109 5.18 -1.60 7.62
CA GLN A 109 5.78 -0.45 6.95
C GLN A 109 4.76 0.35 6.15
N ILE A 110 3.98 -0.33 5.29
CA ILE A 110 3.01 0.31 4.39
C ILE A 110 1.81 0.88 5.18
N LEU A 111 1.19 0.08 6.03
CA LEU A 111 -0.08 0.44 6.67
C LEU A 111 0.13 1.38 7.86
N ALA A 112 1.15 1.15 8.70
CA ALA A 112 1.50 2.10 9.75
C ALA A 112 2.07 3.38 9.12
N GLY A 113 2.90 3.28 8.07
CA GLY A 113 3.38 4.43 7.32
C GLY A 113 2.23 5.27 6.74
N THR A 114 1.16 4.63 6.25
CA THR A 114 -0.04 5.33 5.76
C THR A 114 -0.73 6.09 6.89
N VAL A 115 -0.94 5.45 8.05
CA VAL A 115 -1.57 6.10 9.21
C VAL A 115 -0.72 7.27 9.70
N LEU A 116 0.59 7.07 9.89
CA LEU A 116 1.52 8.11 10.34
C LEU A 116 1.56 9.31 9.38
N ALA A 117 1.64 9.05 8.07
CA ALA A 117 1.66 10.11 7.07
C ALA A 117 0.37 10.94 7.08
N ARG A 118 -0.79 10.28 7.21
CA ARG A 118 -2.10 10.95 7.28
C ARG A 118 -2.32 11.69 8.60
N ALA A 119 -1.75 11.20 9.70
CA ALA A 119 -1.73 11.86 11.00
C ALA A 119 -0.69 13.01 11.09
N GLY A 120 -0.09 13.43 9.96
CA GLY A 120 0.90 14.52 9.92
C GLY A 120 2.31 14.14 10.38
N LYS A 121 2.56 12.89 10.78
CA LYS A 121 3.87 12.35 11.20
C LYS A 121 4.68 11.84 10.01
N GLN A 122 4.78 12.65 8.96
CA GLN A 122 5.35 12.24 7.67
C GLN A 122 6.82 11.82 7.74
N GLU A 123 7.64 12.48 8.57
CA GLU A 123 9.06 12.11 8.74
C GLU A 123 9.22 10.71 9.35
N GLN A 124 8.41 10.38 10.36
CA GLN A 124 8.41 9.04 10.96
C GLN A 124 7.93 7.99 9.96
N ALA A 125 6.90 8.32 9.16
CA ALA A 125 6.44 7.45 8.08
C ALA A 125 7.56 7.15 7.08
N LEU A 126 8.30 8.17 6.63
CA LEU A 126 9.45 7.99 5.72
C LEU A 126 10.57 7.16 6.35
N GLN A 127 10.89 7.37 7.63
CA GLN A 127 11.90 6.56 8.34
C GLN A 127 11.50 5.09 8.46
N LEU A 128 10.21 4.82 8.66
CA LEU A 128 9.68 3.46 8.69
C LEU A 128 9.74 2.83 7.29
N LEU A 129 9.24 3.54 6.28
CA LEU A 129 9.16 3.05 4.90
C LEU A 129 10.53 2.80 4.30
N ALA A 130 11.55 3.61 4.62
CA ALA A 130 12.93 3.43 4.18
C ALA A 130 13.56 2.08 4.61
N LYS A 131 12.92 1.34 5.53
CA LYS A 131 13.33 -0.02 5.92
C LYS A 131 12.84 -1.10 4.94
N HIS A 132 12.12 -0.74 3.87
CA HIS A 132 11.64 -1.69 2.87
C HIS A 132 12.80 -2.41 2.18
N GLU A 133 12.53 -3.65 1.76
CA GLU A 133 13.49 -4.49 1.04
C GLU A 133 12.90 -4.81 -0.33
N GLY A 134 12.98 -3.85 -1.25
CA GLY A 134 12.49 -4.01 -2.63
C GLY A 134 10.96 -3.89 -2.78
N SER A 135 10.23 -3.46 -1.74
CA SER A 135 8.78 -3.32 -1.84
C SER A 135 8.35 -2.12 -2.67
N LEU A 136 7.60 -2.37 -3.75
CA LEU A 136 7.06 -1.31 -4.62
C LEU A 136 5.89 -0.55 -3.95
N ASP A 137 5.09 -1.21 -3.13
CA ASP A 137 4.03 -0.54 -2.35
C ASP A 137 4.63 0.50 -1.39
N ALA A 138 5.77 0.18 -0.76
CA ALA A 138 6.47 1.11 0.13
C ALA A 138 7.06 2.29 -0.66
N VAL A 139 7.71 2.02 -1.79
CA VAL A 139 8.20 3.06 -2.72
C VAL A 139 7.07 4.00 -3.15
N ALA A 140 5.93 3.44 -3.57
CA ALA A 140 4.77 4.22 -3.99
C ALA A 140 4.28 5.16 -2.88
N LEU A 141 4.26 4.69 -1.64
CA LEU A 141 3.88 5.53 -0.50
C LEU A 141 4.93 6.60 -0.20
N ILE A 142 6.24 6.31 -0.30
CA ILE A 142 7.31 7.31 -0.16
C ILE A 142 7.14 8.41 -1.21
N VAL A 143 6.91 8.04 -2.47
CA VAL A 143 6.66 8.96 -3.58
C VAL A 143 5.46 9.86 -3.26
N GLN A 144 4.34 9.29 -2.83
CA GLN A 144 3.15 10.06 -2.46
C GLN A 144 3.42 11.05 -1.32
N ILE A 145 4.16 10.64 -0.28
CA ILE A 145 4.53 11.51 0.84
C ILE A 145 5.39 12.67 0.33
N HIS A 146 6.43 12.41 -0.45
CA HIS A 146 7.28 13.48 -0.99
C HIS A 146 6.53 14.44 -1.92
N LEU A 147 5.61 13.93 -2.76
CA LEU A 147 4.76 14.78 -3.59
C LEU A 147 3.84 15.67 -2.74
N SER A 148 3.28 15.14 -1.65
CA SER A 148 2.46 15.94 -0.70
C SER A 148 3.27 17.05 0.00
N GLN A 149 4.58 16.85 0.15
CA GLN A 149 5.53 17.83 0.69
C GLN A 149 6.07 18.81 -0.35
N ASN A 150 5.60 18.73 -1.60
CA ASN A 150 6.13 19.47 -2.75
C ASN A 150 7.61 19.18 -3.04
N ARG A 151 8.13 18.03 -2.58
CA ARG A 151 9.50 17.55 -2.83
C ARG A 151 9.53 16.65 -4.07
N VAL A 152 9.23 17.24 -5.23
CA VAL A 152 9.21 16.54 -6.53
C VAL A 152 10.59 15.96 -6.88
N ASP A 153 11.66 16.61 -6.42
CA ASP A 153 13.04 16.15 -6.51
C ASP A 153 13.24 14.78 -5.85
N LEU A 154 12.78 14.63 -4.61
CA LEU A 154 12.90 13.39 -3.85
C LEU A 154 11.96 12.30 -4.39
N ALA A 155 10.73 12.67 -4.73
CA ALA A 155 9.77 11.74 -5.33
C ALA A 155 10.31 11.14 -6.65
N ARG A 156 10.92 11.97 -7.51
CA ARG A 156 11.55 11.51 -8.76
C ARG A 156 12.72 10.56 -8.49
N LYS A 157 13.58 10.91 -7.54
CA LYS A 157 14.73 10.08 -7.17
C LYS A 157 14.28 8.70 -6.69
N GLU A 158 13.25 8.65 -5.87
CA GLU A 158 12.69 7.41 -5.35
C GLU A 158 12.12 6.53 -6.48
N ALA A 159 11.26 7.10 -7.34
CA ALA A 159 10.67 6.39 -8.48
C ALA A 159 11.75 5.84 -9.44
N GLN A 160 12.80 6.63 -9.72
CA GLN A 160 13.92 6.18 -10.56
C GLN A 160 14.73 5.07 -9.91
N SER A 161 14.91 5.09 -8.59
CA SER A 161 15.62 4.03 -7.86
C SER A 161 14.89 2.69 -7.95
N ALA A 162 13.55 2.71 -7.99
CA ALA A 162 12.73 1.52 -8.09
C ALA A 162 12.93 0.74 -9.40
N ARG A 163 13.21 1.45 -10.50
CA ARG A 163 13.54 0.82 -11.80
C ARG A 163 14.75 -0.13 -11.71
N ALA A 164 15.66 0.08 -10.76
CA ALA A 164 16.84 -0.77 -10.63
C ALA A 164 16.51 -2.22 -10.25
N PHE A 165 15.36 -2.43 -9.59
CA PHE A 165 14.91 -3.76 -9.16
C PHE A 165 13.53 -4.17 -9.72
N SER A 166 12.84 -3.28 -10.44
CA SER A 166 11.57 -3.61 -11.10
C SER A 166 11.32 -2.73 -12.33
N GLN A 167 11.70 -3.20 -13.52
CA GLN A 167 11.67 -2.38 -14.75
C GLN A 167 10.28 -2.20 -15.35
N ASP A 168 9.47 -3.25 -15.37
CA ASP A 168 8.17 -3.28 -16.07
C ASP A 168 6.98 -3.35 -15.11
N ALA A 169 7.20 -3.10 -13.82
CA ALA A 169 6.13 -3.20 -12.84
C ALA A 169 5.20 -1.99 -12.91
N LEU A 170 3.89 -2.28 -12.86
CA LEU A 170 2.83 -1.28 -12.84
C LEU A 170 3.04 -0.21 -11.75
N GLY A 171 3.54 -0.61 -10.57
CA GLY A 171 3.83 0.30 -9.46
C GLY A 171 4.86 1.37 -9.81
N VAL A 172 5.87 1.04 -10.61
CA VAL A 172 6.89 2.02 -11.06
C VAL A 172 6.28 3.00 -12.04
N ASN A 173 5.50 2.51 -13.02
CA ASN A 173 4.80 3.35 -13.99
C ASN A 173 3.85 4.35 -13.30
N LEU A 174 3.12 3.90 -12.28
CA LEU A 174 2.25 4.76 -11.46
C LEU A 174 3.03 5.85 -10.71
N CYS A 175 4.17 5.50 -10.09
CA CYS A 175 5.01 6.48 -9.41
C CYS A 175 5.51 7.56 -10.36
N GLU A 176 6.00 7.16 -11.54
CA GLU A 176 6.47 8.09 -12.57
C GLU A 176 5.35 8.97 -13.12
N ALA A 177 4.14 8.41 -13.29
CA ALA A 177 2.97 9.17 -13.69
C ALA A 177 2.58 10.24 -12.65
N TRP A 178 2.57 9.91 -11.34
CA TRP A 178 2.31 10.89 -10.28
C TRP A 178 3.36 12.02 -10.23
N VAL A 179 4.64 11.66 -10.38
CA VAL A 179 5.74 12.65 -10.49
C VAL A 179 5.55 13.51 -11.73
N GLY A 180 5.18 12.91 -12.86
CA GLY A 180 4.89 13.60 -14.12
C GLY A 180 3.75 14.61 -13.98
N MET A 181 2.65 14.20 -13.37
CA MET A 181 1.51 15.09 -13.08
C MET A 181 1.90 16.29 -12.20
N ARG A 182 2.78 16.09 -11.20
CA ARG A 182 3.26 17.20 -10.36
C ARG A 182 4.27 18.10 -11.08
N THR A 183 5.01 17.56 -12.05
CA THR A 183 6.01 18.29 -12.86
C THR A 183 5.34 19.18 -13.91
N GLY A 184 4.34 18.66 -14.61
CA GLY A 184 3.61 19.35 -15.68
C GLY A 184 4.39 19.51 -16.99
N GLY A 185 3.85 20.33 -17.90
CA GLY A 185 4.38 20.50 -19.25
C GLY A 185 4.26 19.21 -20.08
N ASP A 186 5.32 18.86 -20.80
CA ASP A 186 5.37 17.66 -21.65
C ASP A 186 5.24 16.36 -20.83
N ALA A 187 5.50 16.40 -19.52
CA ALA A 187 5.33 15.25 -18.63
C ALA A 187 3.85 14.83 -18.47
N TYR A 188 2.89 15.70 -18.78
CA TYR A 188 1.46 15.34 -18.76
C TYR A 188 1.13 14.25 -19.79
N GLN A 189 1.75 14.29 -20.97
CA GLN A 189 1.48 13.30 -22.02
C GLN A 189 1.96 11.91 -21.60
N ALA A 190 3.14 11.81 -20.99
CA ALA A 190 3.64 10.54 -20.46
C ALA A 190 2.74 9.99 -19.35
N ALA A 191 2.31 10.84 -18.41
CA ALA A 191 1.38 10.42 -17.36
C ALA A 191 0.01 10.01 -17.92
N PHE A 192 -0.49 10.70 -18.94
CA PHE A 192 -1.74 10.36 -19.62
C PHE A 192 -1.72 8.93 -20.17
N TYR A 193 -0.67 8.53 -20.90
CA TYR A 193 -0.60 7.18 -21.47
C TYR A 193 -0.57 6.09 -20.40
N VAL A 194 0.10 6.31 -19.27
CA VAL A 194 0.09 5.35 -18.15
C VAL A 194 -1.32 5.18 -17.60
N PHE A 195 -2.06 6.28 -17.38
CA PHE A 195 -3.43 6.19 -16.87
C PHE A 195 -4.43 5.66 -17.92
N GLU A 196 -4.21 5.94 -19.20
CA GLU A 196 -5.00 5.39 -20.30
C GLU A 196 -4.83 3.86 -20.37
N GLU A 197 -3.60 3.36 -20.34
CA GLU A 197 -3.31 1.92 -20.33
C GLU A 197 -3.95 1.24 -19.12
N LEU A 198 -3.86 1.86 -17.94
CA LEU A 198 -4.52 1.40 -16.72
C LEU A 198 -6.04 1.32 -16.86
N ALA A 199 -6.67 2.32 -17.48
CA ALA A 199 -8.12 2.35 -17.67
C ALA A 199 -8.61 1.36 -18.73
N GLN A 200 -7.76 0.98 -19.67
CA GLN A 200 -8.04 -0.02 -20.70
C GLN A 200 -7.85 -1.46 -20.21
N GLY A 201 -7.27 -1.66 -19.02
CA GLY A 201 -7.21 -2.96 -18.36
C GLY A 201 -8.62 -3.58 -18.26
N PRO A 202 -8.76 -4.91 -18.37
CA PRO A 202 -10.06 -5.55 -18.50
C PRO A 202 -10.97 -5.14 -17.32
N SER A 203 -11.97 -4.32 -17.65
CA SER A 203 -13.14 -4.12 -16.83
C SER A 203 -13.85 -5.47 -16.79
N THR A 204 -13.66 -6.19 -15.69
CA THR A 204 -14.50 -7.33 -15.32
C THR A 204 -15.92 -6.86 -15.06
#